data_AF-A0A938GX78-F1
#
_entry.id   AF-A0A938GX78-F1
#
_cell.length_a   1.000
_cell.length_b   1.000
_cell.length_c   1.000
_cell.angle_alpha   90.00
_cell.angle_beta   90.00
_cell.angle_gamma   90.00
#
_symmetry.space_group_name_H-M   'P 1'
#
loop_
_entity.id
_entity.type
_entity.pdbx_description
1 polymer ?
#
loop_
_entity_poly.entity_id
_entity_poly.type
_entity_poly.pdbx_seq_one_letter_code
_entity_poly.pdbx_strand_id
1 'polypeptide(L)'
;MTRTADELAIVCPAEQVPTAVQAERGWRVLKLVGPFPFTATGVLAAIAAPLARAEISLLSIATYDTDYFLVSAERFDEAVAALREAGHVSVR
;
A
#
# COMPACT_ATOMS: atom_id res chain seq x y z
N MET A 1 -0.46 12.08 6.18
CA MET A 1 -0.93 13.35 5.57
C MET A 1 0.14 13.81 4.63
N THR A 2 -0.23 14.08 3.38
CA THR A 2 0.68 14.58 2.34
C THR A 2 0.08 15.85 1.79
N ARG A 3 0.87 16.93 1.74
CA ARG A 3 0.44 18.23 1.21
C ARG A 3 1.36 18.61 0.07
N THR A 4 0.79 18.94 -1.08
CA THR A 4 1.49 19.54 -2.22
C THR A 4 1.00 20.97 -2.42
N ALA A 5 1.45 21.65 -3.47
CA ALA A 5 0.89 22.94 -3.85
C ALA A 5 -0.55 22.82 -4.39
N ASP A 6 -0.89 21.65 -4.95
CA ASP A 6 -2.14 21.42 -5.65
C ASP A 6 -3.22 20.82 -4.74
N GLU A 7 -2.82 20.05 -3.73
CA GLU A 7 -3.77 19.29 -2.92
C GLU A 7 -3.31 18.96 -1.49
N LEU A 8 -4.26 18.46 -0.72
CA LEU A 8 -4.06 17.82 0.57
C LEU A 8 -4.65 16.40 0.53
N ALA A 9 -3.79 15.40 0.68
CA ALA A 9 -4.18 14.00 0.78
C ALA A 9 -4.05 13.49 2.23
N ILE A 10 -5.08 12.81 2.71
CA ILE A 10 -5.11 12.17 4.01
C ILE A 10 -5.48 10.69 3.83
N VAL A 11 -4.62 9.82 4.36
CA VAL A 11 -4.91 8.38 4.49
C VAL A 11 -5.17 8.12 5.96
N CYS A 12 -6.36 7.62 6.27
CA CYS A 12 -6.83 7.33 7.63
C CYS A 12 -7.85 6.17 7.60
N PRO A 13 -8.19 5.58 8.77
CA PRO A 13 -9.28 4.64 8.88
C PRO A 13 -10.58 5.18 8.30
N ALA A 14 -11.33 4.34 7.57
CA ALA A 14 -12.50 4.77 6.81
C ALA A 14 -13.61 5.35 7.69
N GLU A 15 -13.73 4.87 8.93
CA GLU A 15 -14.67 5.34 9.95
C GLU A 15 -14.37 6.76 10.44
N GLN A 16 -13.16 7.27 10.21
CA GLN A 16 -12.76 8.64 10.59
C GLN A 16 -13.02 9.66 9.46
N VAL A 17 -13.46 9.20 8.28
CA VAL A 17 -13.68 10.07 7.12
C VAL A 17 -15.04 10.76 7.24
N PRO A 18 -15.11 12.11 7.28
CA PRO A 18 -16.38 12.83 7.25
C PRO A 18 -17.21 12.51 6.01
N THR A 19 -18.54 12.56 6.10
CA THR A 19 -19.43 12.27 4.97
C THR A 19 -19.40 13.35 3.88
N ALA A 20 -19.01 14.58 4.23
CA ALA A 20 -19.04 15.73 3.33
C ALA A 20 -17.76 15.92 2.48
N VAL A 21 -16.78 15.03 2.58
CA VAL A 21 -15.53 15.12 1.82
C VAL A 21 -15.45 14.02 0.76
N GLN A 22 -14.82 14.34 -0.37
CA GLN A 22 -14.45 13.33 -1.37
C GLN A 22 -13.48 12.33 -0.73
N ALA A 23 -13.79 11.04 -0.84
CA ALA A 23 -12.95 10.00 -0.29
C ALA A 23 -13.16 8.65 -0.96
N GLU A 24 -12.04 8.01 -1.30
CA GLU A 24 -11.99 6.61 -1.66
C GLU A 24 -11.93 5.75 -0.38
N ARG A 25 -12.80 4.73 -0.31
CA ARG A 25 -12.93 3.84 0.85
C ARG A 25 -12.64 2.39 0.43
N GLY A 26 -12.65 1.48 1.40
CA GLY A 26 -12.47 0.06 1.11
C GLY A 26 -11.03 -0.29 0.74
N TRP A 27 -10.05 0.32 1.40
CA TRP A 27 -8.63 -0.03 1.24
C TRP A 27 -8.14 -0.89 2.42
N ARG A 28 -7.24 -1.82 2.13
CA ARG A 28 -6.55 -2.66 3.11
C ARG A 28 -5.06 -2.38 3.03
N VAL A 29 -4.40 -2.27 4.17
CA VAL A 29 -2.96 -1.97 4.25
C VAL A 29 -2.14 -3.24 4.46
N LEU A 30 -1.03 -3.32 3.72
CA LEU A 30 0.06 -4.26 3.90
C LEU A 30 1.27 -3.46 4.40
N LYS A 31 1.82 -3.86 5.55
CA LYS A 31 3.05 -3.27 6.09
C LYS A 31 4.22 -4.16 5.70
N LEU A 32 5.28 -3.56 5.17
CA LEU A 32 6.54 -4.29 4.97
C LEU A 32 7.22 -4.50 6.33
N VAL A 33 7.68 -5.72 6.60
CA VAL A 33 8.35 -6.06 7.86
C VAL A 33 9.85 -5.82 7.70
N GLY A 34 10.35 -4.79 8.38
CA GLY A 34 11.75 -4.35 8.36
C GLY A 34 12.50 -4.62 9.68
N PRO A 35 13.75 -4.11 9.81
CA PRO A 35 14.24 -2.88 9.16
C PRO A 35 14.87 -3.08 7.78
N PHE A 36 14.74 -2.09 6.90
CA PHE A 36 15.45 -2.01 5.63
C PHE A 36 16.49 -0.88 5.68
N PRO A 37 17.71 -1.10 5.18
CA PRO A 37 18.67 -0.02 5.03
C PRO A 37 18.17 0.96 3.96
N PHE A 38 18.41 2.26 4.14
CA PHE A 38 18.08 3.29 3.15
C PHE A 38 18.74 3.07 1.78
N THR A 39 19.79 2.26 1.72
CA THR A 39 20.48 1.88 0.48
C THR A 39 19.81 0.73 -0.26
N ALA A 40 18.76 0.12 0.30
CA ALA A 40 18.03 -0.95 -0.35
C ALA A 40 17.35 -0.42 -1.61
N THR A 41 17.62 -1.07 -2.75
CA THR A 41 16.98 -0.76 -4.03
C THR A 41 16.03 -1.88 -4.41
N GLY A 42 15.05 -1.57 -5.26
CA GLY A 42 14.12 -2.56 -5.79
C GLY A 42 13.01 -3.02 -4.84
N VAL A 43 12.94 -2.51 -3.60
CA VAL A 43 11.88 -2.86 -2.63
C VAL A 43 10.48 -2.59 -3.20
N LEU A 44 10.21 -1.34 -3.63
CA LEU A 44 8.94 -0.99 -4.26
C LEU A 44 8.70 -1.81 -5.53
N ALA A 45 9.72 -2.04 -6.35
CA ALA A 45 9.58 -2.82 -7.58
C ALA A 45 9.19 -4.28 -7.31
N ALA A 46 9.75 -4.89 -6.25
CA ALA A 46 9.44 -6.26 -5.84
C ALA A 46 7.97 -6.41 -5.40
N ILE A 47 7.35 -5.34 -4.90
CA ILE A 47 5.92 -5.31 -4.53
C ILE A 47 5.05 -4.91 -5.71
N ALA A 48 5.42 -3.85 -6.44
CA ALA A 48 4.60 -3.28 -7.52
C ALA A 48 4.50 -4.19 -8.74
N ALA A 49 5.60 -4.86 -9.13
CA ALA A 49 5.62 -5.68 -10.33
C ALA A 49 4.63 -6.87 -10.30
N PRO A 50 4.55 -7.70 -9.24
CA PRO A 50 3.54 -8.76 -9.20
C PRO A 50 2.11 -8.25 -9.14
N LEU A 51 1.85 -7.15 -8.41
CA LEU A 51 0.51 -6.55 -8.35
C LEU A 51 0.09 -5.99 -9.71
N ALA A 52 0.99 -5.32 -10.42
CA ALA A 52 0.73 -4.82 -11.77
C ALA A 52 0.44 -5.94 -12.77
N ARG A 53 1.17 -7.07 -12.70
CA ARG A 53 0.88 -8.26 -13.55
C ARG A 53 -0.48 -8.87 -13.26
N ALA A 54 -0.97 -8.77 -12.03
CA ALA A 54 -2.32 -9.17 -11.62
C ALA A 54 -3.36 -8.07 -11.86
N GLU A 55 -2.98 -6.94 -12.49
CA GLU A 55 -3.82 -5.78 -12.74
C GLU A 55 -4.40 -5.14 -11.45
N ILE A 56 -3.70 -5.28 -10.32
CA ILE A 56 -4.10 -4.75 -9.01
C ILE A 56 -3.46 -3.39 -8.79
N SER A 57 -4.29 -2.36 -8.61
CA SER A 57 -3.84 -1.02 -8.23
C SER A 57 -3.26 -1.00 -6.81
N LEU A 58 -2.25 -0.18 -6.60
CA LEU A 58 -1.59 -0.01 -5.30
C LEU A 58 -1.34 1.47 -5.01
N LEU A 59 -1.40 1.83 -3.73
CA LEU A 59 -0.89 3.09 -3.20
C LEU A 59 0.28 2.78 -2.26
N SER A 60 1.45 3.34 -2.52
CA SER A 60 2.64 3.17 -1.68
C SER A 60 2.86 4.39 -0.78
N ILE A 61 3.14 4.16 0.50
CA ILE A 61 3.51 5.17 1.48
C ILE A 61 4.79 4.73 2.17
N ALA A 62 5.90 5.38 1.84
CA ALA A 62 7.16 5.19 2.53
C ALA A 62 7.17 6.02 3.83
N THR A 63 7.73 5.45 4.89
CA THR A 63 8.03 6.15 6.14
C THR A 63 9.52 6.05 6.45
N TYR A 64 9.95 6.49 7.62
CA TYR A 64 11.35 6.38 8.01
C TYR A 64 11.79 4.92 8.19
N ASP A 65 10.96 4.09 8.85
CA ASP A 65 11.32 2.72 9.22
C ASP A 65 10.93 1.67 8.18
N THR A 66 9.84 1.92 7.45
CA THR A 66 9.25 0.92 6.55
C THR A 66 8.30 1.55 5.54
N ASP A 67 7.85 0.73 4.60
CA ASP A 67 6.85 1.06 3.60
C ASP A 67 5.51 0.38 3.89
N TYR A 68 4.43 1.07 3.53
CA TYR A 68 3.07 0.59 3.57
C TYR A 68 2.49 0.59 2.15
N PHE A 69 1.76 -0.47 1.82
CA PHE A 69 1.10 -0.64 0.53
C PHE A 69 -0.39 -0.83 0.76
N LEU A 70 -1.21 0.02 0.15
CA LEU A 70 -2.65 -0.12 0.22
C LEU A 70 -3.15 -0.72 -1.08
N VAL A 71 -4.05 -1.70 -0.98
CA VAL A 71 -4.77 -2.32 -2.10
C VAL A 71 -6.27 -2.29 -1.79
N SER A 72 -7.11 -2.39 -2.83
CA SER A 72 -8.57 -2.52 -2.63
C SER A 72 -8.86 -3.73 -1.73
N ALA A 73 -9.79 -3.56 -0.80
CA ALA A 73 -10.26 -4.60 0.10
C ALA A 73 -10.89 -5.77 -0.68
N GLU A 74 -11.55 -5.47 -1.79
CA GLU A 74 -12.20 -6.46 -2.65
C GLU A 74 -11.17 -7.39 -3.30
N ARG A 75 -9.98 -6.87 -3.63
CA ARG A 75 -8.90 -7.61 -4.30
C ARG A 75 -7.76 -7.97 -3.36
N PHE A 76 -7.98 -7.87 -2.05
CA PHE A 76 -6.92 -8.06 -1.06
C PHE A 76 -6.35 -9.48 -1.10
N ASP A 77 -7.20 -10.50 -1.18
CA ASP A 77 -6.74 -11.89 -1.20
C ASP A 77 -5.99 -12.23 -2.50
N GLU A 78 -6.43 -11.68 -3.64
CA GLU A 78 -5.70 -11.75 -4.91
C GLU A 78 -4.34 -11.07 -4.82
N ALA A 79 -4.26 -9.89 -4.18
CA ALA A 79 -3.01 -9.16 -4.00
C ALA A 79 -2.02 -9.97 -3.15
N VAL A 80 -2.49 -10.56 -2.05
CA VAL A 80 -1.67 -11.42 -1.19
C VAL A 80 -1.23 -12.68 -1.95
N ALA A 81 -2.09 -13.29 -2.77
CA ALA A 81 -1.74 -14.43 -3.60
C ALA A 81 -0.65 -14.08 -4.62
N ALA A 82 -0.81 -12.98 -5.37
CA ALA A 82 0.18 -12.51 -6.35
C ALA A 82 1.54 -12.20 -5.71
N LEU A 83 1.54 -11.63 -4.50
CA LEU A 83 2.76 -11.40 -3.73
C LEU A 83 3.42 -12.71 -3.29
N ARG A 84 2.63 -13.68 -2.80
CA ARG A 84 3.14 -15.01 -2.41
C ARG A 84 3.72 -15.78 -3.58
N GLU A 85 3.07 -15.75 -4.74
CA GLU A 85 3.58 -16.34 -5.98
C GLU A 85 4.90 -15.71 -6.43
N ALA A 86 5.11 -14.42 -6.12
CA ALA A 86 6.38 -13.73 -6.33
C ALA A 86 7.44 -13.98 -5.25
N GLY A 87 7.16 -14.86 -4.28
CA GLY A 87 8.10 -15.27 -3.23
C GLY A 87 8.00 -14.47 -1.93
N HIS A 88 7.02 -13.57 -1.78
CA HIS A 88 6.83 -12.81 -0.55
C HIS A 88 6.14 -13.66 0.53
N VAL A 89 6.50 -13.43 1.79
CA VAL A 89 5.89 -14.10 2.95
C VAL A 89 5.03 -13.12 3.73
N SER A 90 3.77 -13.49 3.97
CA SER A 90 2.88 -12.75 4.85
C SER A 90 2.99 -13.25 6.28
N VAL A 91 3.16 -12.36 7.24
CA VAL A 91 2.99 -12.63 8.67
C VAL A 91 1.71 -11.94 9.17
N ARG A 92 1.04 -12.55 10.15
CA ARG A 92 -0.15 -11.97 10.79
C ARG A 92 0.26 -11.15 12.01
#